data_AF-A0A4R7G5M5-F1
#
_entry.id   AF-A0A4R7G5M5-F1
#
_cell.length_a   1.000
_cell.length_b   1.000
_cell.length_c   1.000
_cell.angle_alpha   90.00
_cell.angle_beta   90.00
_cell.angle_gamma   90.00
#
_symmetry.space_group_name_H-M   'P 1'
#
loop_
_entity.id
_entity.type
_entity.pdbx_description
1 polymer ?
#
loop_
_entity_poly.entity_id
_entity_poly.type
_entity_poly.pdbx_seq_one_letter_code
_entity_poly.pdbx_strand_id
1 'polypeptide(L)'
;MIGATAMFLLRARATDEDGKRGGSLVRKDMPALPGGILLLFGGGLSLAAAFDDSDLTPWFGGILGGLDVLPYVLIVVVLGAIVLFMTEVMSNTAVSNMLIPVSVGLALGMGVDPFAIMALVALTSSCAFMLPISTPPNAAVFSSESLDMDDMAKAGFWMNIIALSLISVFILVWQPIVLASGV
;
A
#
# COMPACT_ATOMS: atom_id res chain seq x y z
N MET A 1 -0.53 -13.31 12.48
CA MET A 1 0.13 -13.49 13.80
C MET A 1 0.59 -14.93 14.01
N ILE A 2 -0.29 -15.96 13.98
CA ILE A 2 0.11 -17.37 14.22
C ILE A 2 1.14 -17.90 13.22
N GLY A 3 1.03 -17.57 11.94
CA GLY A 3 2.03 -17.98 10.93
C GLY A 3 3.41 -17.33 11.13
N ALA A 4 3.44 -16.05 11.54
CA ALA A 4 4.68 -15.33 11.81
C ALA A 4 5.38 -15.88 13.07
N THR A 5 4.62 -16.20 14.12
CA THR A 5 5.17 -16.86 15.32
C THR A 5 5.61 -18.30 15.03
N ALA A 6 4.89 -19.03 14.16
CA ALA A 6 5.30 -20.35 13.72
C ALA A 6 6.60 -20.34 12.91
N MET A 7 6.85 -19.32 12.07
CA MET A 7 8.12 -19.19 11.34
C MET A 7 9.32 -18.89 12.24
N PHE A 8 9.12 -18.24 13.39
CA PHE A 8 10.17 -18.07 14.40
C PHE A 8 10.47 -19.37 15.16
N LEU A 9 9.49 -20.27 15.28
CA LEU A 9 9.63 -21.57 15.94
C LEU A 9 10.12 -22.67 14.98
N LEU A 10 9.82 -22.55 13.69
CA LEU A 10 10.27 -23.46 12.64
C LEU A 10 11.69 -23.09 12.21
N ARG A 11 12.65 -23.86 12.72
CA ARG A 11 14.08 -23.72 12.45
C ARG A 11 14.37 -23.76 10.94
N ALA A 12 15.06 -22.72 10.45
CA ALA A 12 15.47 -22.63 9.05
C ALA A 12 16.32 -23.85 8.66
N ARG A 13 15.91 -24.53 7.58
CA ARG A 13 16.60 -25.70 7.02
C ARG A 13 17.75 -25.32 6.06
N ALA A 14 18.21 -24.07 6.07
CA ALA A 14 19.37 -23.66 5.29
C ALA A 14 20.64 -24.25 5.93
N THR A 15 21.48 -24.89 5.12
CA THR A 15 22.73 -25.50 5.58
C THR A 15 23.84 -24.49 5.36
N ASP A 16 24.59 -24.18 6.42
CA ASP A 16 25.76 -23.29 6.36
C ASP A 16 26.89 -23.95 5.55
N GLU A 17 27.86 -23.17 5.04
CA GLU A 17 29.01 -23.67 4.26
C GLU A 17 29.86 -24.71 5.02
N ASP A 18 29.78 -24.72 6.36
CA ASP A 18 30.43 -25.67 7.28
C ASP A 18 29.64 -26.99 7.53
N GLY A 19 28.54 -27.25 6.80
CA GLY A 19 27.80 -28.51 6.88
C GLY A 19 26.97 -28.71 8.16
N LYS A 20 26.71 -27.65 8.93
CA LYS A 20 25.86 -27.68 10.14
C LYS A 20 24.45 -27.21 9.83
N ARG A 21 23.45 -27.91 10.40
CA ARG A 21 22.02 -27.59 10.26
C ARG A 21 21.72 -26.17 10.76
N GLY A 22 21.11 -25.34 9.92
CA GLY A 22 20.75 -23.94 10.17
C GLY A 22 20.24 -23.66 11.59
N GLY A 23 20.89 -22.71 12.24
CA GLY A 23 20.50 -22.17 13.54
C GLY A 23 19.61 -20.93 13.40
N SER A 24 19.25 -20.33 14.54
CA SER A 24 18.76 -18.96 14.59
C SER A 24 19.81 -18.02 13.98
N LEU A 25 19.37 -16.98 13.27
CA LEU A 25 20.25 -15.91 12.80
C LEU A 25 21.15 -15.45 13.95
N VAL A 26 22.46 -15.55 13.75
CA VAL A 26 23.48 -15.18 14.72
C VAL A 26 23.95 -13.77 14.35
N ARG A 27 24.51 -13.03 15.31
CA ARG A 27 25.09 -11.70 15.08
C ARG A 27 26.12 -11.65 13.92
N LYS A 28 26.68 -12.80 13.53
CA LYS A 28 27.55 -12.97 12.37
C LYS A 28 26.84 -12.85 11.01
N ASP A 29 25.53 -13.09 10.96
CA ASP A 29 24.71 -13.01 9.74
C ASP A 29 24.17 -11.58 9.50
N MET A 30 24.31 -10.71 10.50
CA MET A 30 23.85 -9.32 10.48
C MET A 30 24.48 -8.45 9.37
N PRO A 31 25.76 -8.64 8.96
CA PRO A 31 26.33 -7.93 7.81
C PRO A 31 25.74 -8.35 6.46
N ALA A 32 25.08 -9.51 6.37
CA ALA A 32 24.41 -9.95 5.15
C ALA A 32 23.04 -9.27 4.95
N LEU A 33 22.56 -8.52 5.95
CA LEU A 33 21.34 -7.72 5.81
C LEU A 33 21.66 -6.40 5.11
N PRO A 34 20.88 -6.00 4.08
CA PRO A 34 21.04 -4.71 3.43
C PRO A 34 20.68 -3.57 4.41
N GLY A 35 21.70 -3.01 5.08
CA GLY A 35 21.52 -1.97 6.10
C GLY A 35 20.80 -0.72 5.58
N GLY A 36 20.97 -0.40 4.29
CA GLY A 36 20.23 0.68 3.63
C GLY A 36 18.72 0.45 3.59
N ILE A 37 18.28 -0.81 3.48
CA ILE A 37 16.85 -1.17 3.43
C ILE A 37 16.24 -1.12 4.83
N LEU A 38 16.98 -1.50 5.86
CA LEU A 38 16.56 -1.33 7.26
C LEU A 38 16.35 0.16 7.60
N LEU A 39 17.24 1.04 7.13
CA LEU A 39 17.08 2.49 7.26
C LEU A 39 15.90 3.02 6.45
N LEU A 40 15.70 2.51 5.23
CA LEU A 40 14.57 2.87 4.37
C LEU A 40 13.22 2.51 5.02
N PHE A 41 13.08 1.29 5.58
CA PHE A 41 11.89 0.87 6.31
C PHE A 41 11.65 1.70 7.57
N GLY A 42 12.71 1.93 8.36
CA GLY A 42 12.62 2.78 9.55
C GLY A 42 12.13 4.19 9.22
N GLY A 43 12.72 4.81 8.19
CA GLY A 43 12.33 6.14 7.73
C GLY A 43 10.89 6.21 7.21
N GLY A 44 10.47 5.22 6.40
CA GLY A 44 9.11 5.17 5.86
C GLY A 44 8.04 4.96 6.93
N LEU A 45 8.31 4.12 7.93
CA LEU A 45 7.41 3.90 9.06
C LEU A 45 7.35 5.13 9.99
N SER A 46 8.48 5.81 10.22
CA SER A 46 8.49 7.06 10.98
C SER A 46 7.74 8.19 10.28
N LEU A 47 7.86 8.29 8.95
CA LEU A 47 7.09 9.25 8.15
C LEU A 47 5.59 8.94 8.22
N ALA A 48 5.21 7.66 8.08
CA ALA A 48 3.82 7.24 8.20
C ALA A 48 3.22 7.59 9.59
N ALA A 49 3.98 7.37 10.68
CA ALA A 49 3.55 7.74 12.02
C ALA A 49 3.40 9.26 12.20
N ALA A 50 4.32 10.04 11.62
CA ALA A 50 4.24 11.51 11.66
C ALA A 50 2.99 12.03 10.92
N PHE A 51 2.57 11.38 9.83
CA PHE A 51 1.35 11.73 9.10
C PHE A 51 0.07 11.45 9.92
N ASP A 52 0.06 10.39 10.73
CA ASP A 52 -1.06 10.07 11.62
C ASP A 52 -1.18 11.09 12.76
N ASP A 53 -0.04 11.56 13.28
CA ASP A 53 0.05 12.50 14.41
C ASP A 53 -0.14 13.99 14.02
N SER A 54 -0.06 14.33 12.73
CA SER A 54 -0.06 15.71 12.24
C SER A 54 -1.42 16.28 11.84
N ASP A 55 -2.53 15.61 12.22
CA ASP A 55 -3.90 16.07 11.95
C ASP A 55 -4.16 16.33 10.45
N LEU A 56 -3.45 15.62 9.55
CA LEU A 56 -3.67 15.72 8.11
C LEU A 56 -5.00 15.09 7.68
N THR A 57 -5.58 14.21 8.50
CA THR A 57 -6.86 13.55 8.23
C THR A 57 -8.01 14.55 7.98
N PRO A 58 -8.29 15.53 8.86
CA PRO A 58 -9.27 16.58 8.57
C PRO A 58 -8.87 17.49 7.40
N TRP A 59 -7.57 17.74 7.17
CA TRP A 59 -7.11 18.56 6.05
C TRP A 59 -7.39 17.90 4.68
N PHE A 60 -7.10 16.60 4.54
CA PHE A 60 -7.46 15.82 3.36
C PHE A 60 -8.98 15.71 3.20
N GLY A 61 -9.73 15.58 4.30
CA GLY A 61 -11.20 15.64 4.27
C GLY A 61 -11.72 16.95 3.66
N GLY A 62 -11.08 18.08 3.96
CA GLY A 62 -11.43 19.39 3.37
C GLY A 62 -11.16 19.49 1.86
N ILE A 63 -10.04 18.93 1.39
CA ILE A 63 -9.71 18.87 -0.04
C ILE A 63 -10.70 17.97 -0.78
N LEU A 64 -11.01 16.82 -0.20
CA LEU A 64 -11.94 15.85 -0.78
C LEU A 64 -13.39 16.35 -0.76
N GLY A 65 -13.79 17.18 0.21
CA GLY A 65 -15.09 17.85 0.20
C GLY A 65 -15.32 18.78 -1.01
N GLY A 66 -14.24 19.26 -1.65
CA GLY A 66 -14.32 20.04 -2.88
C GLY A 66 -14.58 19.21 -4.15
N LEU A 67 -14.56 17.87 -4.06
CA LEU A 67 -14.76 17.00 -5.22
C LEU A 67 -16.22 16.78 -5.60
N ASP A 68 -17.19 17.14 -4.75
CA ASP A 68 -18.64 16.90 -4.98
C ASP A 68 -19.19 17.56 -6.26
N VAL A 69 -18.51 18.58 -6.77
CA VAL A 69 -18.86 19.25 -8.04
C VAL A 69 -18.44 18.48 -9.29
N LEU A 70 -17.63 17.42 -9.15
CA LEU A 70 -17.11 16.65 -10.29
C LEU A 70 -17.99 15.44 -10.62
N PRO A 71 -18.03 15.02 -11.89
CA PRO A 71 -18.74 13.79 -12.25
C PRO A 71 -18.11 12.58 -11.55
N TYR A 72 -18.95 11.65 -11.10
CA TYR A 72 -18.56 10.47 -10.31
C TYR A 72 -17.35 9.70 -10.87
N VAL A 73 -17.29 9.55 -12.19
CA VAL A 73 -16.15 8.90 -12.89
C VAL A 73 -14.82 9.62 -12.60
N LEU A 74 -14.81 10.96 -12.63
CA LEU A 74 -13.59 11.72 -12.34
C LEU A 74 -13.19 11.58 -10.88
N ILE A 75 -14.15 11.52 -9.97
CA ILE A 75 -13.90 11.35 -8.53
C ILE A 75 -13.22 10.00 -8.28
N VAL A 76 -13.72 8.92 -8.88
CA VAL A 76 -13.10 7.58 -8.76
C VAL A 76 -11.65 7.60 -9.24
N VAL A 77 -11.38 8.20 -10.39
CA VAL A 77 -10.03 8.26 -10.97
C VAL A 77 -9.11 9.16 -10.14
N VAL A 78 -9.56 10.36 -9.76
CA VAL A 78 -8.75 11.34 -9.02
C VAL A 78 -8.47 10.86 -7.60
N LEU A 79 -9.50 10.40 -6.88
CA LEU A 79 -9.33 9.85 -5.53
C LEU A 79 -8.45 8.60 -5.57
N GLY A 80 -8.70 7.68 -6.50
CA GLY A 80 -7.87 6.49 -6.67
C GLY A 80 -6.41 6.83 -6.96
N ALA A 81 -6.15 7.83 -7.80
CA ALA A 81 -4.78 8.30 -8.06
C ALA A 81 -4.13 8.88 -6.80
N ILE A 82 -4.85 9.72 -6.03
CA ILE A 82 -4.33 10.29 -4.78
C ILE A 82 -3.94 9.19 -3.80
N VAL A 83 -4.83 8.23 -3.57
CA VAL A 83 -4.59 7.09 -2.66
C VAL A 83 -3.39 6.27 -3.14
N LEU A 84 -3.34 5.99 -4.44
CA LEU A 84 -2.28 5.20 -5.04
C LEU A 84 -0.91 5.87 -4.83
N PHE A 85 -0.79 7.18 -5.09
CA PHE A 85 0.48 7.88 -4.87
C PHE A 85 0.82 8.03 -3.38
N MET A 86 -0.17 8.22 -2.50
CA MET A 86 0.07 8.23 -1.06
C MET A 86 0.65 6.89 -0.58
N THR A 87 0.16 5.77 -1.12
CA THR A 87 0.60 4.44 -0.71
C THR A 87 2.01 4.09 -1.17
N GLU A 88 2.64 4.88 -2.05
CA GLU A 88 4.05 4.69 -2.42
C GLU A 88 5.01 5.22 -1.33
N VAL A 89 4.57 6.22 -0.58
CA VAL A 89 5.38 6.90 0.45
C VAL A 89 5.00 6.50 1.87
N MET A 90 3.77 5.99 2.05
CA MET A 90 3.21 5.56 3.32
C MET A 90 2.83 4.08 3.25
N SER A 91 2.90 3.35 4.37
CA SER A 91 2.47 1.96 4.40
C SER A 91 0.99 1.81 4.01
N ASN A 92 0.66 0.79 3.22
CA ASN A 92 -0.70 0.48 2.76
C ASN A 92 -1.73 0.53 3.90
N THR A 93 -1.41 -0.06 5.06
CA THR A 93 -2.29 -0.09 6.23
C THR A 93 -2.58 1.30 6.79
N ALA A 94 -1.57 2.18 6.86
CA ALA A 94 -1.75 3.54 7.36
C ALA A 94 -2.64 4.37 6.42
N VAL A 95 -2.41 4.27 5.11
CA VAL A 95 -3.26 4.94 4.09
C VAL A 95 -4.70 4.45 4.18
N SER A 96 -4.93 3.13 4.29
CA SER A 96 -6.28 2.58 4.44
C SER A 96 -6.97 3.08 5.72
N ASN A 97 -6.29 3.02 6.87
CA ASN A 97 -6.87 3.45 8.15
C ASN A 97 -7.24 4.94 8.15
N MET A 98 -6.42 5.76 7.50
CA MET A 98 -6.64 7.20 7.38
C MET A 98 -7.80 7.52 6.42
N LEU A 99 -7.81 6.91 5.23
CA LEU A 99 -8.69 7.35 4.13
C LEU A 99 -10.02 6.60 4.07
N ILE A 100 -10.15 5.39 4.64
CA ILE A 100 -11.43 4.67 4.67
C ILE A 100 -12.50 5.46 5.46
N PRO A 101 -12.25 5.97 6.68
CA PRO A 101 -13.24 6.78 7.39
C PRO A 101 -13.62 8.07 6.62
N VAL A 102 -12.64 8.71 5.98
CA VAL A 102 -12.85 9.91 5.16
C VAL A 102 -13.71 9.60 3.93
N SER A 103 -13.50 8.43 3.32
CA SER A 103 -14.25 7.98 2.15
C SER A 103 -15.75 7.79 2.43
N VAL A 104 -16.12 7.42 3.66
CA VAL A 104 -17.52 7.32 4.08
C VAL A 104 -18.19 8.69 4.07
N GLY A 105 -17.53 9.69 4.67
CA GLY A 105 -18.05 11.07 4.68
C GLY A 105 -18.21 11.65 3.28
N LEU A 106 -17.23 11.39 2.41
CA LEU A 106 -17.28 11.80 0.99
C LEU A 106 -18.45 11.14 0.25
N ALA A 107 -18.62 9.83 0.39
CA ALA A 107 -19.69 9.10 -0.28
C ALA A 107 -21.08 9.56 0.18
N LEU A 108 -21.27 9.77 1.49
CA LEU A 108 -22.52 10.28 2.04
C LEU A 108 -22.83 11.70 1.56
N GLY A 109 -21.82 12.56 1.44
CA GLY A 109 -21.96 13.93 0.92
C GLY A 109 -22.45 13.95 -0.53
N MET A 110 -21.93 13.02 -1.35
CA MET A 110 -22.30 12.86 -2.76
C MET A 110 -23.60 12.10 -2.99
N GLY A 111 -24.21 11.54 -1.93
CA GLY A 111 -25.39 10.66 -2.04
C GLY A 111 -25.13 9.33 -2.74
N VAL A 112 -23.88 8.84 -2.74
CA VAL A 112 -23.51 7.53 -3.29
C VAL A 112 -23.28 6.50 -2.19
N ASP A 113 -23.40 5.22 -2.53
CA ASP A 113 -23.18 4.14 -1.58
C ASP A 113 -21.72 4.12 -1.05
N PRO A 114 -21.51 4.22 0.29
CA PRO A 114 -20.17 4.27 0.87
C PRO A 114 -19.27 3.09 0.53
N PHE A 115 -19.83 1.89 0.30
CA PHE A 115 -19.02 0.72 -0.01
C PHE A 115 -18.21 0.90 -1.29
N ALA A 116 -18.71 1.62 -2.29
CA ALA A 116 -17.99 1.83 -3.54
C ALA A 116 -16.70 2.63 -3.33
N ILE A 117 -16.77 3.74 -2.59
CA ILE A 117 -15.61 4.61 -2.33
C ILE A 117 -14.66 3.95 -1.31
N MET A 118 -15.20 3.24 -0.31
CA MET A 118 -14.36 2.46 0.62
C MET A 118 -13.59 1.36 -0.09
N ALA A 119 -14.23 0.61 -1.00
CA ALA A 119 -13.59 -0.42 -1.79
C ALA A 119 -12.52 0.16 -2.72
N LEU A 120 -12.81 1.31 -3.34
CA LEU A 120 -11.83 2.05 -4.14
C LEU A 120 -10.58 2.35 -3.31
N VAL A 121 -10.74 2.94 -2.12
CA VAL A 121 -9.61 3.27 -1.23
C VAL A 121 -8.86 2.01 -0.81
N ALA A 122 -9.55 0.97 -0.35
CA ALA A 122 -8.91 -0.26 0.13
C ALA A 122 -8.11 -1.01 -0.97
N LEU A 123 -8.65 -1.05 -2.19
CA LEU A 123 -7.98 -1.69 -3.32
C LEU A 123 -6.80 -0.86 -3.79
N THR A 124 -6.98 0.45 -3.97
CA THR A 124 -5.90 1.34 -4.45
C THR A 124 -4.78 1.50 -3.44
N SER A 125 -5.07 1.55 -2.13
CA SER A 125 -4.04 1.56 -1.08
C SER A 125 -3.28 0.24 -0.98
N SER A 126 -3.73 -0.83 -1.64
CA SER A 126 -3.00 -2.09 -1.70
C SER A 126 -2.01 -2.16 -2.88
N CYS A 127 -2.08 -1.19 -3.80
CA CYS A 127 -1.31 -1.15 -5.03
C CYS A 127 -0.13 -0.17 -4.94
N ALA A 128 0.96 -0.61 -4.30
CA ALA A 128 2.21 0.14 -4.22
C ALA A 128 3.32 -0.60 -4.99
N PHE A 129 3.66 -0.12 -6.18
CA PHE A 129 4.54 -0.81 -7.13
C PHE A 129 5.78 0.01 -7.52
N MET A 130 5.85 1.29 -7.16
CA MET A 130 6.83 2.24 -7.67
C MET A 130 8.06 2.36 -6.77
N LEU A 131 7.90 2.36 -5.44
CA LEU A 131 8.99 2.57 -4.50
C LEU A 131 9.28 1.31 -3.65
N PRO A 132 10.57 1.02 -3.35
CA PRO A 132 10.98 -0.09 -2.49
C PRO A 132 10.60 0.12 -1.02
N ILE A 133 10.33 1.36 -0.60
CA ILE A 133 10.01 1.71 0.79
C ILE A 133 8.63 1.20 1.24
N SER A 134 7.69 1.08 0.29
CA SER A 134 6.29 0.89 0.63
C SER A 134 5.95 -0.56 1.05
N THR A 135 6.61 -1.56 0.45
CA THR A 135 6.28 -2.97 0.72
C THR A 135 7.50 -3.89 0.83
N PRO A 136 7.48 -4.88 1.75
CA PRO A 136 8.55 -5.88 1.88
C PRO A 136 8.96 -6.61 0.59
N PRO A 137 8.02 -7.01 -0.31
CA PRO A 137 8.38 -7.62 -1.58
C PRO A 137 9.20 -6.70 -2.48
N ASN A 138 8.83 -5.42 -2.60
CA ASN A 138 9.54 -4.46 -3.43
C ASN A 138 10.96 -4.23 -2.89
N ALA A 139 11.12 -4.11 -1.57
CA ALA A 139 12.42 -3.99 -0.94
C ALA A 139 13.29 -5.25 -1.11
N ALA A 140 12.71 -6.45 -1.02
CA ALA A 140 13.45 -7.70 -1.18
C ALA A 140 14.00 -7.90 -2.60
N VAL A 141 13.29 -7.41 -3.62
CA VAL A 141 13.82 -7.42 -5.00
C VAL A 141 14.89 -6.34 -5.17
N PHE A 142 14.68 -5.14 -4.61
CA PHE A 142 15.67 -4.06 -4.63
C PHE A 142 16.98 -4.43 -3.93
N SER A 143 16.92 -5.28 -2.89
CA SER A 143 18.11 -5.75 -2.15
C SER A 143 19.03 -6.66 -2.95
N SER A 144 18.61 -7.12 -4.13
CA SER A 144 19.44 -7.95 -5.01
C SER A 144 20.53 -7.15 -5.73
N GLU A 145 20.57 -5.82 -5.55
CA GLU A 145 21.49 -4.89 -6.23
C GLU A 145 21.47 -4.98 -7.77
N SER A 146 20.46 -5.65 -8.33
CA SER A 146 20.31 -5.90 -9.76
C SER A 146 19.44 -4.86 -10.47
N LEU A 147 18.80 -3.97 -9.71
CA LEU A 147 17.86 -2.97 -10.19
C LEU A 147 18.18 -1.61 -9.58
N ASP A 148 18.17 -0.58 -10.42
CA ASP A 148 18.24 0.80 -9.97
C ASP A 148 16.86 1.32 -9.54
N MET A 149 16.84 2.36 -8.71
CA MET A 149 15.61 3.03 -8.27
C MET A 149 14.75 3.50 -9.45
N ASP A 150 15.39 3.97 -10.52
CA ASP A 150 14.73 4.44 -11.73
C ASP A 150 14.02 3.33 -12.51
N ASP A 151 14.54 2.09 -12.47
CA ASP A 151 13.92 0.95 -13.15
C ASP A 151 12.64 0.52 -12.43
N MET A 152 12.70 0.46 -11.09
CA MET A 152 11.51 0.22 -10.27
C MET A 152 10.47 1.32 -10.44
N ALA A 153 10.88 2.58 -10.43
CA ALA A 153 9.96 3.70 -10.57
C ALA A 153 9.24 3.69 -11.93
N LYS A 154 9.95 3.41 -13.03
CA LYS A 154 9.34 3.33 -14.37
C LYS A 154 8.38 2.14 -14.49
N ALA A 155 8.80 0.96 -14.06
CA ALA A 155 7.97 -0.24 -14.13
C ALA A 155 6.72 -0.10 -13.23
N GLY A 156 6.92 0.39 -12.01
CA GLY A 156 5.84 0.62 -11.05
C GLY A 156 4.85 1.67 -11.51
N PHE A 157 5.30 2.78 -12.13
CA PHE A 157 4.39 3.80 -12.67
C PHE A 157 3.43 3.21 -13.72
N TRP A 158 3.91 2.37 -14.63
CA TRP A 158 3.04 1.69 -15.60
C TRP A 158 2.09 0.71 -14.92
N MET A 159 2.58 -0.05 -13.93
CA MET A 159 1.73 -0.99 -13.20
C MET A 159 0.64 -0.27 -12.40
N ASN A 160 0.97 0.89 -11.83
CA ASN A 160 0.05 1.77 -11.11
C ASN A 160 -1.06 2.32 -12.01
N ILE A 161 -0.74 2.73 -13.24
CA ILE A 161 -1.75 3.16 -14.22
C ILE A 161 -2.69 2.00 -14.57
N ILE A 162 -2.15 0.81 -14.79
CA ILE A 162 -2.95 -0.39 -15.09
C ILE A 162 -3.87 -0.73 -13.91
N ALA A 163 -3.32 -0.75 -12.69
CA ALA A 163 -4.07 -1.03 -11.47
C ALA A 163 -5.19 0.00 -11.26
N LEU A 164 -4.89 1.29 -11.37
CA LEU A 164 -5.88 2.36 -11.25
C LEU A 164 -6.99 2.21 -12.29
N SER A 165 -6.64 1.89 -13.53
CA SER A 165 -7.61 1.69 -14.61
C SER A 165 -8.52 0.49 -14.33
N LEU A 166 -7.94 -0.64 -13.91
CA LEU A 166 -8.68 -1.86 -13.58
C LEU A 166 -9.60 -1.65 -12.38
N ILE A 167 -9.12 -1.00 -11.32
CA ILE A 167 -9.91 -0.71 -10.12
C ILE A 167 -11.03 0.28 -10.46
N SER A 168 -10.75 1.32 -11.26
CA SER A 168 -11.76 2.28 -11.69
C SER A 168 -12.87 1.58 -12.49
N VAL A 169 -12.52 0.69 -13.43
CA VAL A 169 -13.50 -0.11 -14.18
C VAL A 169 -14.28 -1.05 -13.26
N PHE A 170 -13.61 -1.70 -12.31
CA PHE A 170 -14.25 -2.57 -11.32
C PHE A 170 -15.32 -1.81 -10.52
N ILE A 171 -14.99 -0.62 -10.01
CA ILE A 171 -15.89 0.20 -9.21
C ILE A 171 -17.03 0.79 -10.05
N LEU A 172 -16.77 1.19 -11.30
CA LEU A 172 -17.79 1.81 -12.15
C LEU A 172 -18.74 0.80 -12.80
N VAL A 173 -18.27 -0.41 -13.09
CA VAL A 173 -19.03 -1.40 -13.87
C VAL A 173 -19.44 -2.58 -13.02
N TRP A 174 -18.50 -3.20 -12.31
CA TRP A 174 -18.77 -4.50 -11.68
C TRP A 174 -19.41 -4.36 -10.29
N GLN A 175 -18.97 -3.40 -9.49
CA GLN A 175 -19.55 -3.11 -8.18
C GLN A 175 -21.06 -2.80 -8.21
N PRO A 176 -21.59 -1.93 -9.09
CA PRO A 176 -23.03 -1.69 -9.17
C PRO A 176 -23.80 -2.91 -9.66
N ILE A 177 -23.21 -3.77 -10.51
CA ILE A 177 -23.84 -5.02 -10.96
C ILE A 177 -23.96 -6.01 -9.79
N VAL A 178 -22.91 -6.14 -8.97
CA VAL A 178 -22.91 -7.05 -7.81
C VAL A 178 -23.90 -6.57 -6.75
N LEU A 179 -23.92 -5.29 -6.40
CA LEU A 179 -24.89 -4.76 -5.43
C LEU A 179 -26.33 -4.72 -5.96
N ALA A 180 -26.54 -4.47 -7.26
CA ALA A 180 -27.87 -4.55 -7.87
C ALA A 180 -28.40 -5.99 -7.94
N SER A 181 -27.52 -6.99 -7.90
CA SER A 181 -27.90 -8.42 -7.91
C SER A 181 -28.37 -8.98 -6.56
N GLY A 182 -28.42 -8.15 -5.50
CA GLY A 182 -29.16 -8.47 -4.28
C GLY A 182 -28.66 -9.70 -3.52
N VAL A 183 -27.37 -9.69 -3.13
CA VAL A 183 -26.89 -10.52 -2.01
C VAL A 183 -26.91 -9.69 -0.73
#